data_AF-A0A317JAT0-F1
#
_entry.id   AF-A0A317JAT0-F1
#
_cell.length_a   1.000
_cell.length_b   1.000
_cell.length_c   1.000
_cell.angle_alpha   90.00
_cell.angle_beta   90.00
_cell.angle_gamma   90.00
#
_symmetry.space_group_name_H-M   'P 1'
#
loop_
_entity.id
_entity.type
_entity.pdbx_description
1 polymer ?
#
loop_
_entity_poly.entity_id
_entity_poly.type
_entity_poly.pdbx_seq_one_letter_code
_entity_poly.pdbx_strand_id
1 'polypeptide(L)'
;MHFPVMAAEVLEWLAIRPPGIYLDATAGLGGHTKLIAERLTTGVVIANDRDAKSLEMARSNTAAVADKVRFHQGLFRDLADAVQEAGFDKVDGLLADLGVSRYQLTDPERGFSFLSDGPLDMRMDQSAPMTAADLVNHTAEKALADLIFQLGEERRARKVARAIVRARPIRSTLHL
;
A
#
# COMPACT_ATOMS: atom_id res chain seq x y z
N MET A 1 -7.91 -5.97 15.62
CA MET A 1 -8.71 -6.39 14.44
C MET A 1 -8.74 -5.24 13.45
N HIS A 2 -8.30 -5.45 12.20
CA HIS A 2 -8.39 -4.47 11.12
C HIS A 2 -9.65 -4.77 10.31
N PHE A 3 -10.49 -3.76 10.08
CA PHE A 3 -11.68 -3.88 9.25
C PHE A 3 -11.40 -3.20 7.91
N PRO A 4 -11.56 -3.92 6.78
CA PRO A 4 -11.42 -3.30 5.46
C PRO A 4 -12.46 -2.21 5.26
N VAL A 5 -12.09 -1.15 4.53
CA VAL A 5 -12.95 -0.01 4.23
C VAL A 5 -14.04 -0.43 3.24
N MET A 6 -15.30 0.01 3.47
CA MET A 6 -16.43 -0.27 2.56
C MET A 6 -16.57 -1.76 2.18
N ALA A 7 -16.36 -2.65 3.16
CA ALA A 7 -16.29 -4.08 2.92
C ALA A 7 -17.57 -4.64 2.27
N ALA A 8 -18.75 -4.17 2.71
CA ALA A 8 -20.02 -4.65 2.18
C ALA A 8 -20.20 -4.23 0.71
N GLU A 9 -19.91 -2.98 0.41
CA GLU A 9 -20.01 -2.39 -0.91
C GLU A 9 -19.03 -3.04 -1.88
N VAL A 10 -17.77 -3.23 -1.47
CA VAL A 10 -16.77 -3.94 -2.28
C VAL A 10 -17.27 -5.34 -2.65
N LEU A 11 -17.82 -6.09 -1.70
CA LEU A 11 -18.30 -7.44 -1.96
C LEU A 11 -19.54 -7.47 -2.85
N GLU A 12 -20.42 -6.48 -2.71
CA GLU A 12 -21.60 -6.30 -3.56
C GLU A 12 -21.19 -6.02 -5.01
N TRP A 13 -20.34 -5.01 -5.23
CA TRP A 13 -19.95 -4.57 -6.56
C TRP A 13 -18.98 -5.52 -7.26
N LEU A 14 -18.14 -6.23 -6.51
CA LEU A 14 -17.25 -7.24 -7.07
C LEU A 14 -18.01 -8.50 -7.52
N ALA A 15 -19.27 -8.67 -7.08
CA ALA A 15 -20.20 -9.70 -7.50
C ALA A 15 -19.56 -11.10 -7.54
N ILE A 16 -18.98 -11.51 -6.42
CA ILE A 16 -18.10 -12.68 -6.34
C ILE A 16 -18.84 -13.96 -6.75
N ARG A 17 -18.27 -14.67 -7.72
CA ARG A 17 -18.71 -15.99 -8.17
C ARG A 17 -17.84 -17.06 -7.51
N PRO A 18 -18.41 -18.12 -6.92
CA PRO A 18 -17.63 -19.14 -6.22
C PRO A 18 -16.44 -19.76 -6.97
N PRO A 19 -16.50 -20.02 -8.30
CA PRO A 19 -15.37 -20.54 -9.05
C PRO A 19 -14.47 -19.45 -9.67
N GLY A 20 -14.73 -18.17 -9.39
CA GLY A 20 -14.08 -17.05 -10.08
C GLY A 20 -12.65 -16.78 -9.63
N ILE A 21 -11.90 -16.10 -10.49
CA ILE A 21 -10.52 -15.66 -10.25
C ILE A 21 -10.53 -14.16 -9.99
N TYR A 22 -10.05 -13.73 -8.83
CA TYR A 22 -10.05 -12.33 -8.43
C TYR A 22 -8.63 -11.84 -8.19
N LEU A 23 -8.41 -10.54 -8.34
CA LEU A 23 -7.15 -9.90 -8.00
C LEU A 23 -7.40 -8.76 -7.01
N ASP A 24 -6.73 -8.83 -5.86
CA ASP A 24 -6.61 -7.75 -4.90
C ASP A 24 -5.26 -7.08 -5.14
N ALA A 25 -5.27 -5.92 -5.78
CA ALA A 25 -4.07 -5.21 -6.23
C ALA A 25 -3.29 -4.57 -5.08
N THR A 26 -3.95 -4.41 -3.93
CA THR A 26 -3.48 -3.75 -2.71
C THR A 26 -3.82 -4.61 -1.49
N ALA A 27 -3.34 -5.85 -1.51
CA ALA A 27 -3.72 -6.83 -0.51
C ALA A 27 -3.51 -6.32 0.91
N GLY A 28 -2.47 -5.49 1.15
CA GLY A 28 -2.19 -4.90 2.44
C GLY A 28 -2.09 -5.98 3.50
N LEU A 29 -2.96 -5.92 4.52
CA LEU A 29 -3.02 -6.92 5.58
C LEU A 29 -3.95 -8.11 5.27
N GLY A 30 -4.44 -8.24 4.04
CA GLY A 30 -5.31 -9.32 3.57
C GLY A 30 -6.77 -9.18 3.95
N GLY A 31 -7.23 -7.97 4.32
CA GLY A 31 -8.59 -7.72 4.78
C GLY A 31 -9.65 -8.05 3.72
N HIS A 32 -9.56 -7.39 2.56
CA HIS A 32 -10.46 -7.69 1.43
C HIS A 32 -10.17 -9.06 0.81
N THR A 33 -8.90 -9.40 0.60
CA THR A 33 -8.46 -10.73 0.16
C THR A 33 -9.17 -11.85 0.93
N LYS A 34 -9.21 -11.79 2.27
CA LYS A 34 -9.88 -12.80 3.10
C LYS A 34 -11.38 -12.88 2.80
N LEU A 35 -12.06 -11.73 2.77
CA LEU A 35 -13.50 -11.66 2.53
C LEU A 35 -13.87 -12.18 1.13
N ILE A 36 -13.01 -11.96 0.15
CA ILE A 36 -13.15 -12.52 -1.20
C ILE A 36 -12.99 -14.04 -1.12
N ALA A 37 -11.87 -14.53 -0.57
CA ALA A 37 -11.55 -15.96 -0.48
C ALA A 37 -12.62 -16.78 0.27
N GLU A 38 -13.24 -16.22 1.31
CA GLU A 38 -14.33 -16.87 2.06
C GLU A 38 -15.57 -17.17 1.21
N ARG A 39 -15.77 -16.45 0.09
CA ARG A 39 -16.89 -16.65 -0.86
C ARG A 39 -16.55 -17.58 -2.02
N LEU A 40 -15.29 -17.97 -2.15
CA LEU A 40 -14.84 -18.86 -3.21
C LEU A 40 -14.96 -20.33 -2.79
N THR A 41 -15.19 -21.21 -3.77
CA THR A 41 -15.16 -22.66 -3.59
C THR A 41 -13.95 -23.26 -4.29
N THR A 42 -13.94 -23.25 -5.62
CA THR A 42 -12.81 -23.66 -6.46
C THR A 42 -12.06 -22.45 -7.05
N GLY A 43 -12.57 -21.25 -6.82
CA GLY A 43 -11.96 -20.00 -7.26
C GLY A 43 -10.70 -19.64 -6.46
N VAL A 44 -9.99 -18.62 -6.94
CA VAL A 44 -8.76 -18.11 -6.34
C VAL A 44 -8.80 -16.59 -6.25
N VAL A 45 -8.20 -16.01 -5.22
CA VAL A 45 -7.84 -14.60 -5.16
C VAL A 45 -6.32 -14.43 -5.19
N ILE A 46 -5.85 -13.59 -6.09
CA ILE A 46 -4.45 -13.18 -6.22
C ILE A 46 -4.26 -11.92 -5.38
N ALA A 47 -3.50 -12.04 -4.30
CA ALA A 47 -3.15 -10.97 -3.39
C ALA A 47 -1.81 -10.35 -3.80
N ASN A 48 -1.86 -9.16 -4.36
CA ASN A 48 -0.69 -8.38 -4.76
C ASN A 48 -0.42 -7.24 -3.76
N ASP A 49 0.84 -7.06 -3.37
CA ASP A 49 1.29 -5.84 -2.70
C ASP A 49 2.79 -5.63 -2.95
N ARG A 50 3.25 -4.38 -2.93
CA ARG A 50 4.67 -4.05 -3.03
C ARG A 50 5.42 -4.23 -1.72
N ASP A 51 4.70 -4.14 -0.59
CA ASP A 51 5.26 -4.24 0.75
C ASP A 51 5.29 -5.71 1.20
N ALA A 52 6.49 -6.30 1.20
CA ALA A 52 6.71 -7.69 1.62
C ALA A 52 6.20 -7.98 3.04
N LYS A 53 6.31 -7.00 3.96
CA LYS A 53 5.86 -7.17 5.35
C LYS A 53 4.35 -7.21 5.44
N SER A 54 3.67 -6.38 4.63
CA SER A 54 2.21 -6.44 4.51
C SER A 54 1.76 -7.82 4.00
N LEU A 55 2.41 -8.37 2.97
CA LEU A 55 2.11 -9.72 2.48
C LEU A 55 2.38 -10.82 3.50
N GLU A 56 3.43 -10.73 4.29
CA GLU A 56 3.70 -11.67 5.39
C GLU A 56 2.53 -11.69 6.39
N MET A 57 2.06 -10.51 6.80
CA MET A 57 0.89 -10.39 7.68
C MET A 57 -0.40 -10.86 7.01
N ALA A 58 -0.58 -10.58 5.72
CA ALA A 58 -1.72 -11.07 4.95
C ALA A 58 -1.77 -12.61 4.94
N ARG A 59 -0.63 -13.29 4.73
CA ARG A 59 -0.54 -14.76 4.81
C ARG A 59 -1.02 -15.28 6.16
N SER A 60 -0.61 -14.64 7.26
CA SER A 60 -1.11 -15.01 8.60
C SER A 60 -2.61 -14.77 8.75
N ASN A 61 -3.11 -13.62 8.27
CA ASN A 61 -4.52 -13.23 8.42
C ASN A 61 -5.48 -14.07 7.55
N THR A 62 -4.99 -14.61 6.42
CA THR A 62 -5.77 -15.45 5.51
C THR A 62 -5.48 -16.95 5.68
N ALA A 63 -4.80 -17.38 6.75
CA ALA A 63 -4.38 -18.77 6.92
C ALA A 63 -5.54 -19.78 6.85
N ALA A 64 -6.74 -19.40 7.30
CA ALA A 64 -7.95 -20.24 7.27
C ALA A 64 -8.51 -20.49 5.85
N VAL A 65 -8.05 -19.74 4.86
CA VAL A 65 -8.47 -19.81 3.45
C VAL A 65 -7.28 -19.86 2.50
N ALA A 66 -6.12 -20.33 3.01
CA ALA A 66 -4.84 -20.27 2.30
C ALA A 66 -4.83 -21.03 0.97
N ASP A 67 -5.64 -22.09 0.84
CA ASP A 67 -5.81 -22.87 -0.37
C ASP A 67 -6.34 -22.03 -1.55
N LYS A 68 -7.09 -20.96 -1.26
CA LYS A 68 -7.74 -20.07 -2.23
C LYS A 68 -6.97 -18.78 -2.49
N VAL A 69 -5.84 -18.56 -1.82
CA VAL A 69 -5.05 -17.32 -1.98
C VAL A 69 -3.75 -17.63 -2.71
N ARG A 70 -3.40 -16.80 -3.69
CA ARG A 70 -2.07 -16.76 -4.32
C ARG A 70 -1.45 -15.40 -4.03
N PHE A 71 -0.20 -15.38 -3.60
CA PHE A 71 0.46 -14.14 -3.20
C PHE A 71 1.52 -13.79 -4.23
N HIS A 72 1.56 -12.53 -4.65
CA HIS A 72 2.58 -11.98 -5.52
C HIS A 72 3.08 -10.65 -4.92
N GLN A 73 4.40 -10.45 -4.90
CA GLN A 73 4.99 -9.19 -4.47
C GLN A 73 5.35 -8.37 -5.70
N GLY A 74 4.60 -7.30 -5.95
CA GLY A 74 4.73 -6.55 -7.20
C GLY A 74 4.06 -5.18 -7.15
N LEU A 75 4.38 -4.36 -8.16
CA LEU A 75 3.78 -3.05 -8.35
C LEU A 75 2.52 -3.18 -9.21
N PHE A 76 1.64 -2.17 -9.14
CA PHE A 76 0.41 -2.13 -9.96
C PHE A 76 0.64 -2.25 -11.46
N ARG A 77 1.78 -1.78 -11.95
CA ARG A 77 2.11 -1.86 -13.38
C ARG A 77 2.44 -3.29 -13.83
N ASP A 78 2.72 -4.18 -12.89
CA ASP A 78 3.19 -5.55 -13.11
C ASP A 78 2.09 -6.59 -12.78
N LEU A 79 0.82 -6.16 -12.62
CA LEU A 79 -0.28 -7.06 -12.25
C LEU A 79 -0.56 -8.16 -13.28
N ALA A 80 -0.22 -7.92 -14.55
CA ALA A 80 -0.34 -8.96 -15.57
C ALA A 80 0.56 -10.17 -15.25
N ASP A 81 1.76 -9.92 -14.73
CA ASP A 81 2.71 -10.96 -14.33
C ASP A 81 2.15 -11.74 -13.14
N ALA A 82 1.55 -11.05 -12.16
CA ALA A 82 0.87 -11.70 -11.03
C ALA A 82 -0.23 -12.69 -11.46
N VAL A 83 -1.00 -12.34 -12.50
CA VAL A 83 -2.06 -13.20 -13.05
C VAL A 83 -1.47 -14.43 -13.76
N GLN A 84 -0.43 -14.22 -14.56
CA GLN A 84 0.26 -15.28 -15.30
C GLN A 84 1.00 -16.25 -14.37
N GLU A 85 1.74 -15.75 -13.37
CA GLU A 85 2.43 -16.57 -12.37
C GLU A 85 1.47 -17.41 -11.52
N ALA A 86 0.25 -16.91 -11.29
CA ALA A 86 -0.80 -17.65 -10.61
C ALA A 86 -1.43 -18.75 -11.49
N GLY A 87 -1.07 -18.83 -12.77
CA GLY A 87 -1.53 -19.84 -13.72
C GLY A 87 -2.83 -19.48 -14.43
N PHE A 88 -3.14 -18.19 -14.57
CA PHE A 88 -4.37 -17.71 -15.20
C PHE A 88 -4.08 -16.73 -16.34
N ASP A 89 -5.01 -16.64 -17.30
CA ASP A 89 -4.93 -15.67 -18.40
C ASP A 89 -5.71 -14.38 -18.12
N LYS A 90 -6.69 -14.45 -17.22
CA LYS A 90 -7.60 -13.35 -16.89
C LYS A 90 -8.18 -13.49 -15.49
N VAL A 91 -8.75 -12.40 -15.01
CA VAL A 91 -9.50 -12.33 -13.76
C VAL A 91 -10.95 -11.95 -14.02
N ASP A 92 -11.85 -12.42 -13.19
CA ASP A 92 -13.28 -12.10 -13.16
C ASP A 92 -13.58 -10.77 -12.44
N GLY A 93 -12.65 -10.30 -11.61
CA GLY A 93 -12.76 -9.02 -10.93
C GLY A 93 -11.43 -8.55 -10.35
N LEU A 94 -11.27 -7.24 -10.25
CA LEU A 94 -10.09 -6.59 -9.67
C LEU A 94 -10.54 -5.57 -8.62
N LEU A 95 -9.87 -5.60 -7.48
CA LEU A 95 -10.01 -4.62 -6.40
C LEU A 95 -8.70 -3.84 -6.23
N ALA A 96 -8.80 -2.54 -6.00
CA ALA A 96 -7.69 -1.71 -5.55
C ALA A 96 -8.19 -0.73 -4.47
N ASP A 97 -7.74 -0.95 -3.24
CA ASP A 97 -7.90 -0.06 -2.08
C ASP A 97 -6.66 0.85 -1.97
N LEU A 98 -6.76 2.02 -2.61
CA LEU A 98 -5.64 2.95 -2.70
C LEU A 98 -5.46 3.72 -1.40
N GLY A 99 -4.34 3.48 -0.74
CA GLY A 99 -4.00 4.18 0.49
C GLY A 99 -2.77 3.59 1.16
N VAL A 100 -2.61 3.92 2.43
CA VAL A 100 -1.61 3.34 3.33
C VAL A 100 -2.27 2.30 4.23
N SER A 101 -1.58 1.21 4.50
CA SER A 101 -2.10 0.20 5.41
C SER A 101 -2.03 0.69 6.86
N ARG A 102 -2.91 0.18 7.73
CA ARG A 102 -2.85 0.49 9.16
C ARG A 102 -1.47 0.21 9.76
N TYR A 103 -0.85 -0.89 9.36
CA TYR A 103 0.49 -1.24 9.81
C TYR A 103 1.50 -0.13 9.50
N GLN A 104 1.50 0.38 8.26
CA GLN A 104 2.37 1.47 7.85
C GLN A 104 2.16 2.75 8.67
N LEU A 105 0.92 3.04 9.07
CA LEU A 105 0.60 4.21 9.91
C LEU A 105 0.91 4.02 11.40
N THR A 106 0.84 2.79 11.92
CA THR A 106 0.98 2.51 13.35
C THR A 106 2.38 2.09 13.78
N ASP A 107 3.23 1.63 12.86
CA ASP A 107 4.62 1.28 13.12
C ASP A 107 5.51 2.53 12.92
N PRO A 108 6.05 3.14 14.00
CA PRO A 108 6.84 4.37 13.90
C PRO A 108 8.08 4.24 13.00
N GLU A 109 8.66 3.04 12.91
CA GLU A 109 9.85 2.77 12.08
C GLU A 109 9.55 2.91 10.58
N ARG A 110 8.27 2.90 10.19
CA ARG A 110 7.86 3.12 8.80
C ARG A 110 7.81 4.59 8.41
N GLY A 111 7.70 5.50 9.38
CA GLY A 111 7.80 6.95 9.15
C GLY A 111 6.59 7.60 8.47
N PHE A 112 5.44 6.92 8.33
CA PHE A 112 4.26 7.49 7.65
C PHE A 112 3.39 8.41 8.55
N SER A 113 3.65 8.45 9.86
CA SER A 113 2.81 9.15 10.83
C SER A 113 3.60 10.21 11.59
N PHE A 114 2.95 11.34 11.83
CA PHE A 114 3.44 12.42 12.71
C PHE A 114 2.97 12.26 14.16
N LEU A 115 2.20 11.21 14.49
CA LEU A 115 1.71 10.96 15.84
C LEU A 115 2.76 10.34 16.77
N SER A 116 3.83 9.80 16.20
CA SER A 116 4.94 9.18 16.93
C SER A 116 6.23 9.47 16.18
N ASP A 117 7.32 9.68 16.93
CA ASP A 117 8.62 9.95 16.34
C ASP A 117 9.19 8.69 15.69
N GLY A 118 9.81 8.86 14.53
CA GLY A 118 10.38 7.78 13.73
C GLY A 118 11.23 8.31 12.59
N PRO A 119 11.97 7.44 11.89
CA PRO A 119 12.77 7.84 10.74
C PRO A 119 11.88 8.36 9.60
N LEU A 120 12.39 9.30 8.80
CA LEU A 120 11.75 9.73 7.56
C LEU A 120 11.99 8.71 6.43
N ASP A 121 11.45 7.49 6.59
CA ASP A 121 11.52 6.46 5.54
C ASP A 121 10.39 6.67 4.53
N MET A 122 9.13 6.41 4.93
CA MET A 122 7.92 6.51 4.09
C MET A 122 7.91 5.64 2.83
N ARG A 123 8.85 4.70 2.66
CA ARG A 123 8.78 3.73 1.57
C ARG A 123 7.80 2.60 1.93
N MET A 124 6.89 2.30 1.02
CA MET A 124 6.06 1.08 1.14
C MET A 124 6.92 -0.17 0.90
N ASP A 125 7.80 -0.13 -0.09
CA ASP A 125 8.83 -1.13 -0.33
C ASP A 125 10.19 -0.58 0.16
N GLN A 126 10.67 -1.09 1.28
CA GLN A 126 11.92 -0.64 1.90
C GLN A 126 13.18 -1.07 1.13
N SER A 127 13.06 -1.88 0.08
CA SER A 127 14.16 -2.15 -0.84
C SER A 127 14.39 -1.00 -1.84
N ALA A 128 13.41 -0.11 -2.02
CA ALA A 128 13.54 1.03 -2.93
C ALA A 128 14.64 2.01 -2.45
N PRO A 129 15.42 2.62 -3.34
CA PRO A 129 16.67 3.30 -2.94
C PRO A 129 16.47 4.67 -2.27
N MET A 130 15.31 5.32 -2.41
CA MET A 130 15.08 6.70 -1.99
C MET A 130 14.08 6.78 -0.85
N THR A 131 14.51 7.34 0.29
CA THR A 131 13.66 7.63 1.45
C THR A 131 13.06 9.04 1.39
N ALA A 132 12.06 9.31 2.25
CA ALA A 132 11.59 10.67 2.47
C ALA A 132 12.69 11.59 3.03
N ALA A 133 13.60 11.06 3.86
CA ALA A 133 14.76 11.79 4.38
C ALA A 133 15.65 12.30 3.24
N ASP A 134 15.93 11.43 2.26
CA ASP A 134 16.74 11.80 1.09
C ASP A 134 16.04 12.91 0.30
N LEU A 135 14.74 12.76 0.09
CA LEU A 135 13.93 13.72 -0.65
C LEU A 135 13.91 15.08 0.04
N VAL A 136 13.60 15.15 1.33
CA VAL A 136 13.48 16.44 2.04
C VAL A 136 14.83 17.09 2.31
N ASN A 137 15.93 16.34 2.39
CA ASN A 137 17.26 16.89 2.67
C ASN A 137 18.06 17.27 1.42
N HIS A 138 17.83 16.61 0.28
CA HIS A 138 18.66 16.78 -0.92
C HIS A 138 17.96 17.41 -2.12
N THR A 139 16.62 17.46 -2.15
CA THR A 139 15.88 18.10 -3.26
C THR A 139 16.04 19.62 -3.24
N ALA A 140 16.12 20.27 -4.40
CA ALA A 140 16.15 21.74 -4.48
C ALA A 140 14.85 22.37 -3.95
N GLU A 141 14.90 23.55 -3.32
CA GLU A 141 13.72 24.22 -2.72
C GLU A 141 12.54 24.31 -3.70
N LYS A 142 12.81 24.72 -4.95
CA LYS A 142 11.78 24.85 -5.99
C LYS A 142 11.11 23.51 -6.29
N ALA A 143 11.90 22.46 -6.53
CA ALA A 143 11.38 21.14 -6.84
C ALA A 143 10.60 20.54 -5.66
N LEU A 144 11.03 20.82 -4.42
CA LEU A 144 10.30 20.43 -3.21
C LEU A 144 8.97 21.18 -3.10
N ALA A 145 8.94 22.48 -3.41
CA ALA A 145 7.70 23.25 -3.46
C ALA A 145 6.75 22.75 -4.54
N ASP A 146 7.26 22.39 -5.71
CA ASP A 146 6.45 21.84 -6.81
C ASP A 146 5.84 20.49 -6.41
N LEU A 147 6.62 19.61 -5.75
CA LEU A 147 6.14 18.34 -5.18
C LEU A 147 5.01 18.55 -4.16
N ILE A 148 5.22 19.42 -3.18
CA ILE A 148 4.23 19.70 -2.11
C ILE A 148 2.95 20.31 -2.70
N PHE A 149 3.07 21.17 -3.72
CA PHE A 149 1.92 21.75 -4.40
C PHE A 149 1.13 20.72 -5.21
N GLN A 150 1.83 19.92 -6.02
CA GLN A 150 1.20 18.98 -6.96
C GLN A 150 0.62 17.75 -6.26
N LEU A 151 1.35 17.18 -5.29
CA LEU A 151 0.94 15.94 -4.63
C LEU A 151 0.23 16.18 -3.30
N GLY A 152 0.55 17.27 -2.60
CA GLY A 152 -0.07 17.62 -1.32
C GLY A 152 -1.19 18.65 -1.43
N GLU A 153 -1.47 19.18 -2.62
CA GLU A 153 -2.49 20.19 -2.89
C GLU A 153 -2.37 21.46 -2.01
N GLU A 154 -1.16 21.76 -1.50
CA GLU A 154 -0.91 22.83 -0.53
C GLU A 154 -0.56 24.16 -1.21
N ARG A 155 -1.45 25.14 -1.09
CA ARG A 155 -1.29 26.49 -1.70
C ARG A 155 -0.08 27.25 -1.14
N ARG A 156 0.35 26.96 0.09
CA ARG A 156 1.51 27.53 0.77
C ARG A 156 2.78 26.73 0.54
N ALA A 157 2.83 25.84 -0.46
CA ALA A 157 3.95 24.95 -0.74
C ALA A 157 5.32 25.64 -0.72
N ARG A 158 5.43 26.85 -1.32
CA ARG A 158 6.69 27.64 -1.30
C ARG A 158 7.13 28.03 0.11
N LYS A 159 6.20 28.35 1.01
CA LYS A 159 6.51 28.68 2.41
C LYS A 159 6.95 27.43 3.17
N VAL A 160 6.29 26.30 2.94
CA VAL A 160 6.62 25.00 3.56
C VAL A 160 8.00 24.53 3.10
N ALA A 161 8.26 24.47 1.79
CA ALA A 161 9.54 24.07 1.23
C ALA A 161 10.70 24.93 1.75
N ARG A 162 10.51 26.26 1.85
CA ARG A 162 11.50 27.16 2.44
C ARG A 162 11.78 26.84 3.91
N ALA A 163 10.75 26.51 4.68
CA ALA A 163 10.91 26.14 6.09
C ALA A 163 11.71 24.83 6.22
N ILE A 164 11.38 23.82 5.41
CA ILE A 164 12.12 22.56 5.35
C ILE A 164 13.59 22.79 5.01
N VAL A 165 13.89 23.55 3.94
CA VAL A 165 15.27 23.83 3.51
C VAL A 165 16.07 24.55 4.60
N ARG A 166 15.45 25.50 5.31
CA ARG A 166 16.08 26.22 6.44
C ARG A 166 16.35 25.31 7.64
N ALA A 167 15.53 24.30 7.86
CA ALA A 167 15.64 23.38 8.98
C ALA A 167 16.53 22.15 8.70
N ARG A 168 17.06 22.00 7.47
CA ARG A 168 17.95 20.89 7.13
C ARG A 168 19.18 20.82 8.05
N PRO A 169 19.62 19.60 8.44
CA PRO A 169 19.02 18.32 8.07
C PRO A 169 17.78 17.98 8.91
N ILE A 170 16.69 17.58 8.25
CA ILE A 170 15.51 17.00 8.91
C ILE A 170 15.82 15.56 9.28
N ARG A 171 15.48 15.16 10.51
CA ARG A 171 15.99 13.93 11.14
C ARG A 171 14.92 12.88 11.42
N SER A 172 13.67 13.30 11.60
CA SER A 172 12.58 12.42 12.02
C SER A 172 11.23 12.99 11.61
N THR A 173 10.18 12.18 11.77
CA THR A 173 8.80 12.56 11.49
C THR A 173 8.35 13.76 12.32
N LEU A 174 8.68 13.86 13.61
CA LEU A 174 8.27 15.02 14.43
C LEU A 174 9.06 16.30 14.14
N HIS A 175 10.24 16.19 13.54
CA HIS A 175 11.01 17.36 13.11
C HIS A 175 10.45 17.94 11.80
N LEU A 176 9.90 17.12 10.91
CA LEU A 176 9.34 17.55 9.64
C LEU A 176 8.04 18.35 9.83
#